data_AF-A0A1G8KBJ2-F1
#
_entry.id   AF-A0A1G8KBJ2-F1
#
_cell.length_a   1.000
_cell.length_b   1.000
_cell.length_c   1.000
_cell.angle_alpha   90.00
_cell.angle_beta   90.00
_cell.angle_gamma   90.00
#
_symmetry.space_group_name_H-M   'P 1'
#
loop_
_entity.id
_entity.type
_entity.pdbx_description
1 polymer ?
#
loop_
_entity_poly.entity_id
_entity_poly.type
_entity_poly.pdbx_seq_one_letter_code
_entity_poly.pdbx_strand_id
1 'polypeptide(L)'
;MGERGPVPKRSDQRRRTNKPADAARGEVTTAPAGKTVAIPAANPRWHALAKEWYASLAESGQSTFYEASDWATAKVWAELLSRELRKRSRVSAQMIAAWAGGATELLTTEGARRRMRVELQRGGESDEDEEAAVVALDAYQARLSG
;
A
#
# COMPACT_ATOMS: atom_id res chain seq x y z
N MET A 1 -8.53 -16.80 -17.91
CA MET A 1 -7.90 -15.50 -18.22
C MET A 1 -6.88 -15.20 -17.14
N GLY A 2 -5.64 -15.68 -17.34
CA GLY A 2 -4.57 -15.59 -16.36
C GLY A 2 -3.79 -14.29 -16.54
N GLU A 3 -4.21 -13.23 -15.85
CA GLU A 3 -3.28 -12.15 -15.53
C GLU A 3 -2.40 -12.66 -14.39
N ARG A 4 -1.13 -12.94 -14.65
CA ARG A 4 0.01 -12.85 -13.69
C ARG A 4 1.24 -13.50 -14.29
N GLY A 5 2.10 -12.69 -14.91
CA GLY A 5 3.51 -13.04 -15.01
C GLY A 5 4.13 -13.20 -13.62
N PRO A 6 5.31 -13.84 -13.51
CA PRO A 6 6.02 -14.00 -12.26
C PRO A 6 6.22 -12.66 -11.55
N VAL A 7 6.12 -12.67 -10.22
CA VAL A 7 6.26 -11.46 -9.39
C VAL A 7 7.59 -10.75 -9.72
N PRO A 8 7.57 -9.46 -10.09
CA PRO A 8 8.80 -8.73 -10.39
C PRO A 8 9.80 -8.75 -9.23
N LYS A 9 11.10 -8.77 -9.55
CA LYS A 9 12.19 -8.59 -8.58
C LYS A 9 12.18 -7.16 -8.03
N ARG A 10 12.66 -6.99 -6.79
CA ARG A 10 12.83 -5.65 -6.18
C ARG A 10 13.79 -4.79 -7.00
N SER A 11 13.62 -3.48 -6.92
CA SER A 11 14.39 -2.47 -7.65
C SER A 11 15.91 -2.60 -7.44
N ASP A 12 16.35 -2.84 -6.20
CA ASP A 12 17.73 -3.13 -5.76
C ASP A 12 18.32 -4.42 -6.39
N GLN A 13 17.47 -5.35 -6.80
CA GLN A 13 17.85 -6.61 -7.46
C GLN A 13 17.78 -6.53 -9.00
N ARG A 14 17.48 -5.35 -9.56
CA ARG A 14 17.45 -5.11 -11.01
C ARG A 14 18.75 -4.46 -11.47
N ARG A 15 19.56 -5.20 -12.22
CA ARG A 15 20.65 -4.59 -13.03
C ARG A 15 20.02 -3.83 -14.19
N ARG A 16 20.07 -2.49 -14.14
CA ARG A 16 19.36 -1.59 -15.08
C ARG A 16 20.23 -1.33 -16.32
N THR A 17 20.03 -2.10 -17.39
CA THR A 17 20.70 -1.83 -18.68
C THR A 17 19.86 -1.03 -19.68
N ASN A 18 18.54 -0.86 -19.48
CA ASN A 18 17.71 -0.02 -20.36
C ASN A 18 16.72 0.85 -19.57
N LYS A 19 16.64 2.14 -19.92
CA LYS A 19 15.50 3.02 -19.58
C LYS A 19 14.26 2.44 -20.28
N PRO A 20 13.19 2.05 -19.56
CA PRO A 20 12.01 1.52 -20.21
C PRO A 20 11.16 2.65 -20.84
N ALA A 21 10.68 2.36 -22.04
CA ALA A 21 9.76 3.15 -22.86
C ALA A 21 8.33 3.23 -22.29
N ASP A 22 8.20 3.41 -20.97
CA ASP A 22 6.89 3.50 -20.29
C ASP A 22 6.25 4.90 -20.40
N ALA A 23 6.88 5.83 -21.14
CA ALA A 23 6.33 7.15 -21.48
C ALA A 23 5.15 7.09 -22.48
N ALA A 24 4.76 5.90 -22.95
CA ALA A 24 3.68 5.69 -23.92
C ALA A 24 2.31 5.36 -23.29
N ARG A 25 2.18 5.39 -21.95
CA ARG A 25 0.87 5.23 -21.29
C ARG A 25 0.21 6.61 -21.25
N GLY A 26 -0.89 6.75 -22.00
CA GLY A 26 -1.60 8.01 -22.23
C GLY A 26 -1.84 8.85 -20.98
N GLU A 27 -2.00 10.15 -21.20
CA GLU A 27 -2.18 11.20 -20.20
C GLU A 27 -3.13 10.75 -19.07
N VAL A 28 -2.61 10.65 -17.85
CA VAL A 28 -3.39 10.22 -16.68
C VAL A 28 -4.36 11.34 -16.35
N THR A 29 -5.66 11.07 -16.45
CA THR A 29 -6.68 11.98 -15.95
C THR A 29 -6.65 11.95 -14.42
N THR A 30 -6.40 13.10 -13.80
CA THR A 30 -6.33 13.23 -12.35
C THR A 30 -7.62 13.83 -11.79
N ALA A 31 -7.96 13.45 -10.56
CA ALA A 31 -9.04 14.05 -9.78
C ALA A 31 -8.51 14.40 -8.38
N PRO A 32 -9.12 15.39 -7.69
CA PRO A 32 -8.72 15.72 -6.33
C PRO A 32 -8.91 14.53 -5.37
N ALA A 33 -7.90 14.25 -4.56
CA ALA A 33 -7.98 13.31 -3.44
C ALA A 33 -8.86 13.86 -2.30
N GLY A 34 -9.34 12.98 -1.41
CA GLY A 34 -10.04 13.39 -0.20
C GLY A 34 -9.14 14.25 0.70
N LYS A 35 -9.64 15.38 1.24
CA LYS A 35 -8.84 16.32 2.04
C LYS A 35 -8.16 15.68 3.26
N THR A 36 -8.87 14.81 3.95
CA THR A 36 -8.35 14.04 5.09
C THR A 36 -9.15 12.77 5.19
N VAL A 37 -8.48 11.63 5.09
CA VAL A 37 -9.13 10.33 5.13
C VAL A 37 -9.22 9.87 6.58
N ALA A 38 -10.41 9.96 7.16
CA ALA A 38 -10.67 9.49 8.51
C ALA A 38 -10.69 7.95 8.53
N ILE A 39 -9.76 7.34 9.26
CA ILE A 39 -9.70 5.88 9.42
C ILE A 39 -10.85 5.45 10.34
N PRO A 40 -11.81 4.64 9.86
CA PRO A 40 -12.90 4.18 10.69
C PRO A 40 -12.41 3.25 11.81
N ALA A 41 -13.05 3.34 12.98
CA ALA A 41 -12.74 2.40 14.07
C ALA A 41 -13.14 0.96 13.71
N ALA A 42 -12.28 0.00 14.10
CA ALA A 42 -12.57 -1.41 14.00
C ALA A 42 -13.76 -1.79 14.90
N ASN A 43 -14.62 -2.71 14.43
CA ASN A 43 -15.73 -3.18 15.26
C ASN A 43 -15.18 -4.00 16.44
N PRO A 44 -15.47 -3.64 17.70
CA PRO A 44 -14.97 -4.37 18.88
C PRO A 44 -15.51 -5.80 18.94
N ARG A 45 -16.65 -6.06 18.29
CA ARG A 45 -17.24 -7.37 18.16
C ARG A 45 -16.71 -8.13 16.95
N TRP A 46 -15.58 -7.81 16.33
CA TRP A 46 -14.99 -8.70 15.33
C TRP A 46 -14.21 -9.86 15.96
N HIS A 47 -14.00 -10.91 15.18
CA HIS A 47 -13.04 -11.95 15.51
C HIS A 47 -11.65 -11.33 15.67
N ALA A 48 -10.85 -11.81 16.62
CA ALA A 48 -9.56 -11.21 16.97
C ALA A 48 -8.65 -11.01 15.74
N LEU A 49 -8.47 -12.07 14.92
CA LEU A 49 -7.66 -12.00 13.70
C LEU A 49 -8.19 -11.03 12.64
N ALA A 50 -9.51 -10.90 12.50
CA ALA A 50 -10.08 -9.96 11.54
C ALA A 50 -9.90 -8.52 12.00
N LYS A 51 -10.00 -8.28 13.31
CA LYS A 51 -9.74 -6.99 13.94
C LYS A 51 -8.27 -6.59 13.80
N GLU A 52 -7.36 -7.52 14.08
CA GLU A 52 -5.92 -7.33 13.94
C GLU A 52 -5.53 -7.05 12.49
N TRP A 53 -6.05 -7.84 11.54
CA TRP A 53 -5.83 -7.58 10.12
C TRP A 53 -6.28 -6.18 9.70
N TYR A 54 -7.49 -5.76 10.08
CA TYR A 54 -8.00 -4.43 9.75
C TYR A 54 -7.14 -3.33 10.38
N ALA A 55 -6.75 -3.48 11.64
CA ALA A 55 -5.90 -2.52 12.34
C ALA A 55 -4.52 -2.40 11.68
N SER A 56 -3.93 -3.52 11.24
CA SER A 56 -2.61 -3.55 10.59
C SER A 56 -2.55 -2.73 9.29
N LEU A 57 -3.70 -2.49 8.65
CA LEU A 57 -3.76 -1.64 7.45
C LEU A 57 -3.32 -0.22 7.77
N ALA A 58 -3.69 0.32 8.95
CA ALA A 58 -3.38 1.69 9.33
C ALA A 58 -1.89 1.90 9.65
N GLU A 59 -1.20 0.83 10.03
CA GLU A 59 0.23 0.83 10.35
C GLU A 59 1.10 0.60 9.11
N SER A 60 0.49 0.23 7.98
CA SER A 60 1.20 -0.24 6.80
C SER A 60 1.33 0.87 5.77
N GLY A 61 2.54 1.09 5.25
CA GLY A 61 2.84 2.27 4.41
C GLY A 61 1.95 2.44 3.16
N GLN A 62 1.35 1.38 2.61
CA GLN A 62 0.42 1.52 1.48
C GLN A 62 -0.85 2.28 1.82
N SER A 63 -1.26 2.35 3.09
CA SER A 63 -2.47 3.07 3.48
C SER A 63 -2.38 4.58 3.25
N THR A 64 -1.18 5.11 2.98
CA THR A 64 -0.98 6.50 2.53
C THR A 64 -1.75 6.81 1.23
N PHE A 65 -2.04 5.78 0.43
CA PHE A 65 -2.79 5.90 -0.82
C PHE A 65 -4.29 5.58 -0.68
N TYR A 66 -4.76 5.22 0.51
CA TYR A 66 -6.15 4.83 0.70
C TYR A 66 -7.06 6.04 0.78
N GLU A 67 -8.18 5.95 0.06
CA GLU A 67 -9.31 6.84 0.19
C GLU A 67 -10.35 6.28 1.17
N ALA A 68 -11.35 7.09 1.50
CA ALA A 68 -12.45 6.66 2.37
C ALA A 68 -13.17 5.40 1.84
N SER A 69 -13.23 5.23 0.52
CA SER A 69 -13.77 4.03 -0.15
C SER A 69 -12.95 2.78 0.12
N ASP A 70 -11.62 2.89 0.21
CA ASP A 70 -10.73 1.75 0.48
C ASP A 70 -10.92 1.30 1.93
N TRP A 71 -11.00 2.25 2.86
CA TRP A 71 -11.31 1.95 4.26
C TRP A 71 -12.70 1.33 4.45
N ALA A 72 -13.70 1.80 3.69
CA ALA A 72 -15.03 1.19 3.69
C ALA A 72 -14.99 -0.25 3.17
N THR A 73 -14.25 -0.48 2.07
CA THR A 73 -14.03 -1.81 1.50
C THR A 73 -13.32 -2.74 2.49
N ALA A 74 -12.27 -2.25 3.16
CA ALA A 74 -11.56 -2.98 4.21
C ALA A 74 -12.49 -3.38 5.37
N LYS A 75 -13.42 -2.52 5.78
CA LYS A 75 -14.41 -2.86 6.82
C LYS A 75 -15.34 -3.99 6.39
N VAL A 76 -15.81 -3.96 5.14
CA VAL A 76 -16.68 -5.01 4.59
C VAL A 76 -15.93 -6.35 4.62
N TRP A 77 -14.69 -6.37 4.16
CA TRP A 77 -13.87 -7.59 4.20
C TRP A 77 -13.56 -8.07 5.61
N ALA A 78 -13.29 -7.17 6.55
CA ALA A 78 -13.07 -7.52 7.96
C ALA A 78 -14.33 -8.12 8.61
N GLU A 79 -15.51 -7.58 8.31
CA GLU A 79 -16.79 -8.14 8.77
C GLU A 79 -17.03 -9.54 8.20
N LEU A 80 -16.86 -9.71 6.89
CA LEU A 80 -17.06 -11.00 6.24
C LEU A 80 -16.05 -12.06 6.74
N LEU A 81 -14.77 -11.70 6.85
CA LEU A 81 -13.75 -12.56 7.44
C LEU A 81 -14.09 -12.90 8.90
N SER A 82 -14.50 -11.93 9.70
CA SER A 82 -14.91 -12.14 11.09
C SER A 82 -16.07 -13.12 11.20
N ARG A 83 -17.08 -13.02 10.33
CA ARG A 83 -18.21 -13.96 10.27
C ARG A 83 -17.72 -15.35 9.91
N GLU A 84 -16.88 -15.46 8.90
CA GLU A 84 -16.35 -16.75 8.43
C GLU A 84 -15.54 -17.46 9.52
N LEU A 85 -14.64 -16.75 10.20
CA LEU A 85 -13.77 -17.29 11.26
C LEU A 85 -14.54 -17.70 12.52
N ARG A 86 -15.75 -17.17 12.74
CA ARG A 86 -16.59 -17.53 13.89
C ARG A 86 -17.48 -18.74 13.66
N LYS A 87 -17.65 -19.15 12.41
CA LYS A 87 -18.48 -20.32 12.13
C LYS A 87 -17.87 -21.52 12.87
N ARG A 88 -18.74 -22.36 13.43
CA ARG A 88 -18.34 -23.66 13.99
C ARG A 88 -18.07 -24.71 12.89
N SER A 89 -18.49 -24.41 11.66
CA SER A 89 -18.23 -25.24 10.48
C SER A 89 -16.84 -24.97 9.91
N ARG A 90 -16.41 -25.82 8.98
CA ARG A 90 -15.20 -25.57 8.19
C ARG A 90 -15.30 -24.22 7.46
N VAL A 91 -14.17 -23.55 7.36
CA VAL A 91 -14.00 -22.30 6.62
C VAL A 91 -14.21 -22.56 5.13
N SER A 92 -15.01 -21.71 4.49
CA SER A 92 -15.28 -21.76 3.06
C SER A 92 -14.06 -21.34 2.25
N ALA A 93 -13.53 -22.26 1.43
CA ALA A 93 -12.43 -21.98 0.52
C ALA A 93 -12.76 -20.86 -0.48
N GLN A 94 -14.01 -20.79 -0.96
CA GLN A 94 -14.46 -19.74 -1.87
C GLN A 94 -14.48 -18.37 -1.17
N MET A 95 -14.90 -18.32 0.11
CA MET A 95 -14.89 -17.08 0.88
C MET A 95 -13.45 -16.60 1.13
N ILE A 96 -12.54 -17.51 1.45
CA ILE A 96 -11.12 -17.19 1.61
C ILE A 96 -10.50 -16.69 0.32
N ALA A 97 -10.81 -17.32 -0.83
CA ALA A 97 -10.32 -16.86 -2.12
C ALA A 97 -10.82 -15.45 -2.46
N ALA A 98 -12.11 -15.16 -2.21
CA ALA A 98 -12.69 -13.84 -2.39
C ALA A 98 -12.02 -12.79 -1.49
N TRP A 99 -11.86 -13.11 -0.21
CA TRP A 99 -11.18 -12.24 0.74
C TRP A 99 -9.72 -11.97 0.34
N ALA A 100 -8.98 -13.00 -0.10
CA ALA A 100 -7.61 -12.84 -0.59
C ALA A 100 -7.51 -11.95 -1.84
N GLY A 101 -8.55 -11.96 -2.68
CA GLY A 101 -8.72 -11.01 -3.78
C GLY A 101 -8.83 -9.57 -3.28
N GLY A 102 -9.77 -9.29 -2.37
CA GLY A 102 -9.94 -7.95 -1.78
C GLY A 102 -8.71 -7.47 -1.01
N ALA A 103 -8.04 -8.36 -0.27
CA ALA A 103 -6.78 -8.05 0.40
C ALA A 103 -5.64 -7.72 -0.61
N THR A 104 -5.67 -8.32 -1.80
CA THR A 104 -4.73 -7.99 -2.89
C THR A 104 -5.01 -6.62 -3.50
N GLU A 105 -6.28 -6.26 -3.70
CA GLU A 105 -6.69 -4.92 -4.18
C GLU A 105 -6.23 -3.82 -3.22
N LEU A 106 -6.32 -4.08 -1.93
CA LEU A 106 -5.81 -3.22 -0.86
C LEU A 106 -4.27 -3.26 -0.71
N LEU A 107 -3.53 -3.95 -1.58
CA LEU A 107 -2.06 -3.99 -1.57
C LEU A 107 -1.43 -4.51 -0.26
N THR A 108 -2.15 -5.36 0.48
CA THR A 108 -1.72 -5.85 1.81
C THR A 108 -0.50 -6.77 1.75
N THR A 109 -0.31 -7.49 0.64
CA THR A 109 0.82 -8.41 0.45
C THR A 109 1.95 -7.76 -0.35
N GLU A 110 3.18 -8.19 -0.09
CA GLU A 110 4.34 -7.73 -0.87
C GLU A 110 4.17 -8.06 -2.37
N GLY A 111 3.64 -9.24 -2.70
CA GLY A 111 3.36 -9.62 -4.08
C GLY A 111 2.35 -8.69 -4.77
N ALA A 112 1.36 -8.17 -4.05
CA ALA A 112 0.42 -7.19 -4.57
C ALA A 112 1.11 -5.84 -4.85
N ARG A 113 1.92 -5.36 -3.90
CA ARG A 113 2.68 -4.11 -4.04
C ARG A 113 3.68 -4.17 -5.21
N ARG A 114 4.48 -5.23 -5.31
CA ARG A 114 5.46 -5.42 -6.39
C ARG A 114 4.82 -5.45 -7.78
N ARG A 115 3.61 -6.00 -7.92
CA ARG A 115 2.85 -5.99 -9.19
C ARG A 115 2.49 -4.57 -9.63
N MET A 116 2.19 -3.70 -8.68
CA MET A 116 1.94 -2.27 -8.93
C MET A 116 3.21 -1.42 -8.89
N ARG A 117 4.40 -2.06 -8.79
CA ARG A 117 5.71 -1.40 -8.64
C ARG A 117 5.77 -0.45 -7.42
N VAL A 118 5.02 -0.77 -6.38
CA VAL A 118 5.07 -0.10 -5.08
C VAL A 118 6.07 -0.84 -4.19
N GLU A 119 7.00 -0.12 -3.59
CA GLU A 119 7.98 -0.65 -2.65
C GLU A 119 7.86 0.08 -1.31
N LEU A 120 8.00 -0.66 -0.20
CA LEU A 120 8.02 -0.07 1.15
C LEU A 120 9.47 0.00 1.62
N GLN A 121 9.96 1.21 1.87
CA GLN A 121 11.22 1.44 2.57
C GLN A 121 10.97 1.39 4.09
N ARG A 122 11.92 0.87 4.86
CA ARG A 122 11.80 0.73 6.33
C ARG A 122 12.80 1.66 7.00
N GLY A 123 12.30 2.60 7.81
CA GLY A 123 13.12 3.66 8.39
C GLY A 123 13.52 4.65 7.31
N GLY A 124 13.41 5.94 7.61
CA GLY A 124 13.93 6.97 6.72
C GLY A 124 15.44 6.82 6.67
N GLU A 125 15.94 6.01 5.74
CA GLU A 125 17.18 6.38 5.05
C GLU A 125 16.88 7.76 4.50
N SER A 126 17.33 8.79 5.23
CA SER A 126 17.58 10.07 4.60
C SER A 126 18.44 9.72 3.40
N ASP A 127 17.96 10.07 2.21
CA ASP A 127 18.79 9.95 1.04
C ASP A 127 19.99 10.86 1.33
N GLU A 128 21.17 10.27 1.60
CA GLU A 128 22.35 11.01 2.02
C GLU A 128 22.65 12.14 1.02
N ASP A 129 22.29 11.91 -0.24
CA ASP A 129 22.36 12.89 -1.33
C ASP A 129 21.36 14.06 -1.14
N GLU A 130 20.14 13.78 -0.65
CA GLU A 130 19.11 14.79 -0.39
C GLU A 130 19.43 15.59 0.89
N GLU A 131 19.95 14.94 1.93
CA GLU A 131 20.47 15.62 3.14
C GLU A 131 21.69 16.49 2.82
N ALA A 132 22.64 16.00 2.02
CA ALA A 132 23.79 16.77 1.57
C ALA A 132 23.37 17.97 0.68
N ALA A 133 22.35 17.81 -0.16
CA ALA A 133 21.82 18.89 -0.98
C ALA A 133 21.17 20.00 -0.15
N VAL A 134 20.40 19.64 0.89
CA VAL A 134 19.81 20.62 1.82
C VAL A 134 20.89 21.40 2.55
N VAL A 135 21.93 20.72 3.06
CA VAL A 135 23.07 21.37 3.73
C VAL A 135 23.82 22.32 2.79
N ALA A 136 24.00 21.94 1.52
CA ALA A 136 24.65 22.79 0.52
C ALA A 136 23.82 24.04 0.19
N LEU A 137 22.49 23.93 0.12
CA LEU A 137 21.57 25.04 -0.13
C LEU A 137 21.55 26.03 1.05
N ASP A 138 21.51 25.53 2.29
CA ASP A 138 21.56 26.37 3.49
C ASP A 138 22.88 27.16 3.58
N ALA A 139 24.01 26.50 3.27
CA ALA A 139 25.33 27.14 3.22
C ALA A 139 25.40 28.23 2.13
N TYR A 140 24.73 28.03 1.00
CA TYR A 140 24.62 29.03 -0.07
C TYR A 140 23.74 30.21 0.34
N GLN A 141 22.59 29.94 0.99
CA GLN A 141 21.69 30.99 1.48
C GLN A 141 22.38 31.89 2.51
N ALA A 142 23.12 31.30 3.46
CA ALA A 142 23.86 32.04 4.47
C ALA A 142 24.91 32.99 3.87
N ARG A 143 25.53 32.61 2.73
CA ARG A 143 26.48 33.45 1.99
C ARG A 143 25.84 34.62 1.25
N LEU A 144 24.57 34.53 0.89
CA LEU A 144 23.85 35.60 0.19
C LEU A 144 23.19 36.59 1.14
N SER A 145 22.91 36.19 2.38
CA SER A 145 22.26 37.02 3.40
C SER A 145 23.21 37.78 4.32
N GLY A 146 24.53 37.64 4.14
CA GLY A 146 25.58 38.38 4.86
C GLY A 146 26.35 39.30 3.93
#